data_AF-A0A2R2IV03-F1
#
_entry.id   AF-A0A2R2IV03-F1
#
_cell.length_a   1.000
_cell.length_b   1.000
_cell.length_c   1.000
_cell.angle_alpha   90.00
_cell.angle_beta   90.00
_cell.angle_gamma   90.00
#
_symmetry.space_group_name_H-M   'P 1'
#
loop_
_entity.id
_entity.type
_entity.pdbx_description
1 polymer ?
#
loop_
_entity_poly.entity_id
_entity_poly.type
_entity_poly.pdbx_seq_one_letter_code
_entity_poly.pdbx_strand_id
1 'polypeptide(L)' 'MKIQELKQGDLITQHIDNLVVSFEVLSIQQIGRRFQITFSSASGIATASYQADALITTI' A
#
# COMPACT_ATOMS: atom_id res chain seq x y z
N MET A 1 -1.91 3.79 -9.40
CA MET A 1 -0.93 2.72 -9.70
C MET A 1 -1.58 1.36 -9.47
N LYS A 2 -1.26 0.32 -10.26
CA LYS A 2 -1.77 -1.03 -10.00
C LYS A 2 -1.04 -1.63 -8.80
N ILE A 3 -1.73 -2.44 -8.01
CA ILE A 3 -1.13 -3.10 -6.85
C ILE A 3 0.08 -3.98 -7.22
N GLN A 4 0.02 -4.59 -8.41
CA GLN A 4 1.09 -5.44 -8.96
C GLN A 4 2.36 -4.67 -9.33
N GLU A 5 2.26 -3.35 -9.47
CA GLU A 5 3.40 -2.50 -9.84
C GLU A 5 4.16 -1.99 -8.61
N LEU A 6 3.59 -2.17 -7.41
CA LEU A 6 4.26 -1.78 -6.17
C LEU A 6 5.51 -2.61 -5.93
N LYS A 7 6.49 -1.95 -5.32
CA LYS A 7 7.73 -2.55 -4.83
C LYS A 7 7.94 -2.20 -3.37
N GLN A 8 8.70 -3.05 -2.70
CA GLN A 8 9.21 -2.72 -1.37
C GLN A 8 10.06 -1.44 -1.44
N GLY A 9 9.85 -0.53 -0.50
CA GLY A 9 10.46 0.79 -0.45
C GLY A 9 9.68 1.88 -1.21
N ASP A 10 8.62 1.52 -1.94
CA ASP A 10 7.77 2.54 -2.57
C ASP A 10 7.09 3.41 -1.51
N LEU A 11 7.00 4.71 -1.81
CA LEU A 11 6.29 5.70 -1.00
C LEU A 11 4.97 6.08 -1.67
N ILE A 12 3.89 5.94 -0.92
CA ILE A 12 2.52 6.26 -1.33
C ILE A 12 2.02 7.39 -0.45
N THR A 13 1.51 8.46 -1.05
CA THR A 13 0.90 9.57 -0.31
C THR A 13 -0.61 9.56 -0.54
N GLN A 14 -1.39 9.66 0.55
CA GLN A 14 -2.85 9.71 0.52
C GLN A 14 -3.40 10.83 1.41
N HIS A 15 -4.56 11.37 1.02
CA HIS A 15 -5.32 12.28 1.87
C HIS A 15 -6.32 11.45 2.65
N ILE A 16 -6.19 11.49 3.97
CA ILE A 16 -7.10 10.83 4.92
C ILE A 16 -7.53 11.91 5.90
N ASP A 17 -8.84 12.16 6.00
CA ASP A 17 -9.41 13.15 6.92
C ASP A 17 -8.73 14.52 6.89
N ASN A 18 -8.50 15.06 5.67
CA ASN A 18 -7.83 16.34 5.43
C ASN A 18 -6.32 16.38 5.78
N LEU A 19 -5.71 15.23 6.08
CA LEU A 19 -4.28 15.07 6.34
C LEU A 19 -3.59 14.34 5.20
N VAL A 20 -2.38 14.81 4.86
CA VAL A 20 -1.46 14.10 3.97
C VAL A 20 -0.74 13.04 4.80
N VAL A 21 -0.95 11.77 4.48
CA VAL A 21 -0.27 10.64 5.12
C VAL A 21 0.59 9.93 4.09
N SER A 22 1.87 9.76 4.41
CA SER A 22 2.82 8.98 3.61
C SER A 22 2.95 7.56 4.18
N PHE A 23 2.90 6.59 3.29
CA PHE A 23 3.02 5.16 3.55
C PHE A 23 4.21 4.59 2.80
N GLU A 24 5.12 3.93 3.51
CA GLU A 24 6.19 3.14 2.90
C GLU A 24 5.77 1.68 2.78
N VAL A 25 6.00 1.06 1.63
CA VAL A 25 5.77 -0.37 1.44
C VAL A 25 6.90 -1.19 2.06
N LEU A 26 6.62 -1.90 3.15
CA LEU A 26 7.61 -2.73 3.83
C LEU A 26 7.72 -4.14 3.24
N SER A 27 6.61 -4.72 2.79
CA SER A 27 6.61 -6.05 2.19
C SER A 27 5.41 -6.27 1.29
N ILE A 28 5.61 -7.12 0.29
CA ILE A 28 4.57 -7.56 -0.64
C ILE A 28 4.65 -9.07 -0.73
N GLN A 29 3.53 -9.75 -0.50
CA GLN A 29 3.41 -11.20 -0.61
C GLN A 29 2.20 -11.54 -1.46
N GLN A 30 2.39 -12.36 -2.49
CA GLN A 30 1.29 -12.90 -3.26
C GLN A 30 0.77 -14.18 -2.59
N ILE A 31 -0.49 -14.17 -2.17
CA ILE A 31 -1.18 -15.31 -1.55
C ILE A 31 -2.33 -15.71 -2.48
N GLY A 32 -2.08 -16.72 -3.31
CA GLY A 32 -2.98 -17.12 -4.38
C GLY A 32 -3.20 -15.99 -5.40
N ARG A 33 -4.44 -15.48 -5.49
CA ARG A 33 -4.81 -14.39 -6.40
C ARG A 33 -4.78 -12.99 -5.74
N ARG A 34 -4.41 -12.93 -4.46
CA ARG A 34 -4.39 -11.68 -3.68
C ARG A 34 -2.97 -11.26 -3.38
N PHE A 35 -2.79 -9.96 -3.19
CA PHE A 35 -1.56 -9.35 -2.71
C PHE A 35 -1.78 -8.88 -1.29
N GLN A 36 -1.00 -9.42 -0.35
CA GLN A 36 -0.91 -8.92 1.00
C GLN A 36 0.25 -7.95 1.09
N ILE A 37 -0.02 -6.72 1.49
CA ILE A 37 0.97 -5.64 1.57
C ILE A 37 1.02 -5.10 2.98
N THR A 38 2.24 -4.94 3.49
CA THR A 38 2.48 -4.28 4.77
C THR A 38 3.01 -2.88 4.53
N PHE A 39 2.40 -1.89 5.17
CA PHE A 39 2.75 -0.49 5.07
C PHE A 39 3.23 0.05 6.42
N SER A 40 4.15 0.99 6.37
CA SER A 40 4.57 1.81 7.52
C SER A 40 4.17 3.25 7.31
N SER A 41 3.68 3.92 8.34
CA SER A 41 3.38 5.36 8.34
C SER A 41 3.68 5.97 9.71
N ALA A 42 3.50 7.29 9.83
CA ALA A 42 3.57 7.97 11.13
C ALA A 42 2.57 7.42 12.18
N SER A 43 1.51 6.74 11.74
CA SER A 43 0.50 6.13 12.63
C SER A 43 0.84 4.69 13.02
N GLY A 44 1.92 4.11 12.48
CA GLY A 44 2.35 2.74 12.74
C GLY A 44 2.34 1.85 11.50
N ILE A 45 2.42 0.54 11.74
CA ILE A 45 2.52 -0.50 10.70
C ILE A 45 1.17 -1.23 10.59
N ALA A 46 0.70 -1.42 9.37
CA ALA A 46 -0.53 -2.15 9.09
C ALA A 46 -0.40 -3.03 7.84
N THR A 47 -1.18 -4.10 7.78
CA THR A 47 -1.22 -5.03 6.64
C THR A 47 -2.61 -5.02 6.01
N ALA A 48 -2.66 -4.95 4.69
CA ALA A 48 -3.88 -4.99 3.90
C ALA A 48 -3.80 -6.04 2.78
N SER A 49 -4.95 -6.56 2.37
CA SER A 49 -5.05 -7.59 1.32
C SER A 49 -5.87 -7.07 0.15
N TYR A 50 -5.28 -7.11 -1.05
CA TYR A 50 -5.85 -6.57 -2.28
C TYR A 50 -6.05 -7.69 -3.32
N GLN A 51 -7.03 -7.49 -4.22
CA GLN A 51 -7.12 -8.29 -5.44
C GLN A 51 -5.99 -7.91 -6.40
N ALA A 52 -5.57 -8.82 -7.28
CA ALA A 52 -4.49 -8.55 -8.25
C ALA A 52 -4.76 -7.34 -9.16
N ASP A 53 -6.02 -7.05 -9.49
CA ASP A 53 -6.43 -5.93 -10.33
C ASP A 53 -6.71 -4.63 -9.54
N ALA A 54 -6.47 -4.63 -8.23
CA ALA A 54 -6.68 -3.46 -7.41
C ALA A 54 -5.79 -2.28 -7.84
N LEU A 55 -6.35 -1.08 -7.72
CA LEU A 55 -5.67 0.18 -7.95
C LEU A 55 -5.44 0.88 -6.61
N ILE A 56 -4.25 1.44 -6.44
CA ILE A 56 -3.95 2.41 -5.39
C ILE A 56 -3.93 3.80 -6.01
N THR A 57 -4.72 4.68 -5.42
CA THR A 57 -4.73 6.10 -5.74
C THR A 57 -3.65 6.78 -4.89
N THR A 58 -2.68 7.39 -5.57
CA THR A 58 -1.78 8.38 -4.99
C THR A 58 -2.35 9.75 -5.32
N ILE A 59 -2.13 10.72 -4.45
CA ILE A 59 -2.44 12.13 -4.67
C ILE A 59 -1.18 12.97 -4.57
#